data_AF-A0A4U9CUT4-F1
#
_entry.id   AF-A0A4U9CUT4-F1
#
_cell.length_a   1.000
_cell.length_b   1.000
_cell.length_c   1.000
_cell.angle_alpha   90.00
_cell.angle_beta   90.00
_cell.angle_gamma   90.00
#
_symmetry.space_group_name_H-M   'P 1'
#
loop_
_entity.id
_entity.type
_entity.pdbx_description
1 polymer ?
#
loop_
_entity_poly.entity_id
_entity_poly.type
_entity_poly.pdbx_seq_one_letter_code
_entity_poly.pdbx_strand_id
1 'polypeptide(L)'
;MTTPCLYSIVRYAPYAETEEFANIGVVLCAPKLGQFHFQLTQSNNARVKNFFQDEVIFPYAKDAIARELSFAQEQSFKFSSPEKLANFFNYLIGKKESVVHFSPAKLLWLRILRKLLSRFLIIRKSFRSNERVA
;
A
#
# COMPACT_ATOMS: atom_id res chain seq x y z
N MET A 1 -24.76 7.20 3.08
CA MET A 1 -24.11 6.71 4.32
C MET A 1 -22.60 6.81 4.17
N THR A 2 -21.89 7.34 5.17
CA THR A 2 -20.42 7.37 5.20
C THR A 2 -19.90 6.08 5.80
N THR A 3 -19.34 5.19 4.98
CA THR A 3 -18.72 3.95 5.45
C THR A 3 -17.25 4.20 5.78
N PRO A 4 -16.77 3.77 6.97
CA PRO A 4 -15.34 3.82 7.28
C PRO A 4 -14.61 2.73 6.48
N CYS A 5 -13.49 3.11 5.90
CA CYS A 5 -12.60 2.26 5.12
C CYS A 5 -11.21 2.30 5.75
N LEU A 6 -10.48 1.21 5.61
CA LEU A 6 -9.07 1.11 5.93
C LEU A 6 -8.27 1.32 4.65
N TYR A 7 -7.13 2.00 4.74
CA TYR A 7 -6.19 2.06 3.64
C TYR A 7 -4.76 2.01 4.15
N SER A 8 -3.85 1.59 3.28
CA SER A 8 -2.42 1.63 3.51
C SER A 8 -1.68 1.96 2.22
N ILE A 9 -0.55 2.66 2.35
CA ILE A 9 0.30 3.06 1.24
C ILE A 9 1.29 1.94 0.95
N VAL A 10 1.38 1.53 -0.32
CA VAL A 10 2.39 0.59 -0.80
C VAL A 10 3.70 1.36 -1.03
N ARG A 11 4.78 0.91 -0.41
CA ARG A 11 6.08 1.57 -0.38
C ARG A 11 7.15 0.66 -0.94
N TYR A 12 7.98 1.20 -1.80
CA TYR A 12 9.22 0.57 -2.26
C TYR A 12 10.37 1.09 -1.43
N ALA A 13 11.11 0.20 -0.78
CA ALA A 13 12.26 0.49 0.07
C ALA A 13 13.35 -0.55 -0.21
N PRO A 14 14.17 -0.34 -1.26
CA PRO A 14 15.15 -1.33 -1.69
C PRO A 14 16.37 -1.44 -0.76
N TYR A 15 16.65 -0.38 0.01
CA TYR A 15 17.79 -0.32 0.93
C TYR A 15 17.30 -0.22 2.36
N ALA A 16 17.44 -1.32 3.12
CA ALA A 16 16.95 -1.41 4.49
C ALA A 16 17.65 -0.42 5.44
N GLU A 17 18.89 -0.04 5.12
CA GLU A 17 19.78 0.78 5.93
C GLU A 17 19.47 2.28 5.83
N THR A 18 18.93 2.72 4.70
CA THR A 18 18.80 4.16 4.39
C THR A 18 17.51 4.79 4.92
N GLU A 19 16.56 3.97 5.36
CA GLU A 19 15.19 4.37 5.69
C GLU A 19 14.44 5.12 4.58
N GLU A 20 14.98 5.13 3.35
CA GLU A 20 14.38 5.79 2.20
C GLU A 20 13.33 4.90 1.55
N PHE A 21 12.20 5.49 1.19
CA PHE A 21 11.15 4.79 0.46
C PHE A 21 10.42 5.69 -0.53
N ALA A 22 9.91 5.07 -1.59
CA ALA A 22 8.99 5.69 -2.54
C ALA A 22 7.58 5.11 -2.40
N ASN A 23 6.57 5.97 -2.41
CA ASN A 23 5.19 5.51 -2.48
C ASN A 23 4.90 5.05 -3.91
N ILE A 24 4.47 3.80 -4.08
CA ILE A 24 4.26 3.17 -5.38
C ILE A 24 2.82 2.71 -5.59
N GLY A 25 1.96 2.87 -4.59
CA GLY A 25 0.55 2.54 -4.69
C GLY A 25 -0.21 2.66 -3.37
N VAL A 26 -1.44 2.14 -3.37
CA VAL A 26 -2.34 2.12 -2.22
C VAL A 26 -3.19 0.86 -2.25
N VAL A 27 -3.47 0.33 -1.07
CA VAL A 27 -4.47 -0.71 -0.83
C VAL A 27 -5.59 -0.14 0.03
N LEU A 28 -6.82 -0.58 -0.23
CA LEU A 28 -8.02 -0.15 0.47
C LEU A 28 -8.90 -1.35 0.79
N CYS A 29 -9.48 -1.33 1.98
CA CYS A 29 -10.50 -2.24 2.41
C CYS A 29 -11.72 -1.47 2.94
N ALA A 30 -12.91 -1.81 2.48
CA ALA A 30 -14.18 -1.36 3.03
C ALA A 30 -14.91 -2.58 3.63
N PRO A 31 -14.61 -2.95 4.90
CA PRO A 31 -15.09 -4.20 5.50
C PRO A 31 -16.60 -4.36 5.46
N LYS A 32 -17.34 -3.28 5.78
CA LYS A 32 -18.82 -3.29 5.80
C LYS A 32 -19.45 -3.46 4.41
N LEU A 33 -18.68 -3.23 3.35
CA LEU A 33 -19.12 -3.42 1.96
C LEU A 33 -18.57 -4.71 1.35
N GLY A 34 -17.73 -5.47 2.08
CA GLY A 34 -17.05 -6.65 1.54
C GLY A 34 -16.09 -6.32 0.40
N GLN A 35 -15.57 -5.09 0.33
CA GLN A 35 -14.75 -4.63 -0.79
C GLN A 35 -13.28 -4.51 -0.40
N PHE A 36 -12.40 -4.99 -1.27
CA PHE A 36 -10.97 -4.75 -1.23
C PHE A 36 -10.53 -4.27 -2.61
N HIS A 37 -9.70 -3.24 -2.66
CA HIS A 37 -9.18 -2.67 -3.89
C HIS A 37 -7.74 -2.25 -3.73
N PHE A 38 -6.99 -2.23 -4.82
CA PHE A 38 -5.64 -1.66 -4.85
C PHE A 38 -5.39 -0.89 -6.12
N GLN A 39 -4.40 0.00 -6.06
CA GLN A 39 -3.91 0.73 -7.22
C GLN A 39 -2.40 0.93 -7.10
N LEU A 40 -1.66 0.46 -8.09
CA LEU A 40 -0.23 0.73 -8.24
C LEU A 40 0.00 1.81 -9.29
N THR A 41 1.09 2.55 -9.18
CA THR A 41 1.43 3.60 -10.15
C THR A 41 1.77 2.99 -11.52
N GLN A 42 1.20 3.49 -12.60
CA GLN A 42 1.45 2.96 -13.96
C GLN A 42 2.74 3.54 -14.57
N SER A 43 2.95 4.85 -14.48
CA SER A 43 3.99 5.61 -15.22
C SER A 43 5.23 5.99 -14.40
N ASN A 44 5.31 5.62 -13.12
CA ASN A 44 6.26 6.23 -12.19
C ASN A 44 7.64 5.55 -12.14
N ASN A 45 7.91 4.61 -13.04
CA ASN A 45 9.18 3.88 -13.09
C ASN A 45 10.37 4.84 -13.21
N ALA A 46 10.26 5.92 -14.00
CA ALA A 46 11.31 6.91 -14.15
C ALA A 46 11.62 7.68 -12.86
N ARG A 47 10.61 8.00 -12.04
CA ARG A 47 10.83 8.72 -10.77
C ARG A 47 11.40 7.83 -9.69
N VAL A 48 10.97 6.57 -9.63
CA VAL A 48 11.55 5.58 -8.71
C VAL A 48 12.99 5.29 -9.10
N LYS A 49 13.29 5.12 -10.40
CA LYS A 49 14.66 4.96 -10.92
C LYS A 49 15.55 6.20 -10.70
N ASN A 50 14.99 7.41 -10.79
CA ASN A 50 15.75 8.62 -10.47
C ASN A 50 16.01 8.77 -8.97
N PHE A 51 15.13 8.21 -8.14
CA PHE A 51 15.24 8.30 -6.69
C PHE A 51 16.21 7.25 -6.12
N PHE A 52 16.12 6.02 -6.62
CA PHE A 52 17.05 4.93 -6.33
C PHE A 52 17.85 4.67 -7.61
N GLN A 53 19.04 5.27 -7.70
CA GLN A 53 19.90 5.13 -8.89
C GLN A 53 20.12 3.65 -9.22
N ASP A 54 20.05 3.31 -10.51
CA ASP A 54 20.30 1.95 -11.04
C ASP A 54 19.39 0.84 -10.50
N GLU A 55 18.15 1.18 -10.10
CA GLU A 55 17.18 0.19 -9.64
C GLU A 55 16.62 -0.69 -10.77
N VAL A 56 17.28 -1.82 -11.01
CA VAL A 56 16.87 -2.88 -11.94
C VAL A 56 15.79 -3.79 -11.33
N ILE A 57 15.66 -3.83 -10.01
CA ILE A 57 14.79 -4.76 -9.28
C ILE A 57 13.35 -4.23 -9.24
N PHE A 58 13.16 -2.91 -9.27
CA PHE A 58 11.86 -2.27 -9.13
C PHE A 58 10.75 -2.83 -10.05
N PRO A 59 10.96 -3.06 -11.37
CA PRO A 59 9.93 -3.68 -12.22
C PRO A 59 9.49 -5.06 -11.72
N TYR A 60 10.45 -5.90 -11.33
CA TYR A 60 10.17 -7.25 -10.82
C TYR A 60 9.44 -7.21 -9.48
N ALA A 61 9.88 -6.34 -8.57
CA ALA A 61 9.24 -6.14 -7.27
C ALA A 61 7.80 -5.61 -7.43
N LYS A 62 7.60 -4.66 -8.35
CA LYS A 62 6.28 -4.10 -8.70
C LYS A 62 5.35 -5.16 -9.28
N ASP A 63 5.85 -6.02 -10.18
CA ASP A 63 5.07 -7.10 -10.77
C ASP A 63 4.73 -8.18 -9.74
N ALA A 64 5.67 -8.51 -8.84
CA ALA A 64 5.43 -9.44 -7.75
C ALA A 64 4.32 -8.95 -6.81
N ILE A 65 4.41 -7.69 -6.34
CA ILE A 65 3.37 -7.14 -5.46
C ILE A 65 2.03 -6.97 -6.21
N ALA A 66 2.04 -6.67 -7.51
CA ALA A 66 0.81 -6.61 -8.31
C ALA A 66 0.08 -7.96 -8.33
N ARG A 67 0.81 -9.06 -8.51
CA ARG A 67 0.24 -10.42 -8.47
C ARG A 67 -0.29 -10.76 -7.08
N GLU A 68 0.47 -10.48 -6.02
CA GLU A 68 0.02 -10.70 -4.64
C GLU A 68 -1.25 -9.93 -4.32
N LEU A 69 -1.33 -8.65 -4.71
CA LEU A 69 -2.50 -7.81 -4.46
C LEU A 69 -3.71 -8.20 -5.31
N SER A 70 -3.50 -8.65 -6.54
CA SER A 70 -4.57 -9.22 -7.37
C SER A 70 -5.16 -10.45 -6.72
N PHE A 71 -4.30 -11.37 -6.28
CA PHE A 71 -4.74 -12.57 -5.58
C PHE A 71 -5.47 -12.22 -4.28
N ALA A 72 -4.95 -11.28 -3.49
CA ALA A 72 -5.60 -10.82 -2.27
C ALA A 72 -6.98 -10.19 -2.53
N GLN A 73 -7.13 -9.44 -3.62
CA GLN A 73 -8.42 -8.87 -4.03
C GLN A 73 -9.41 -9.98 -4.42
N GLU A 74 -8.98 -11.02 -5.13
CA GLU A 74 -9.83 -12.16 -5.46
C GLU A 74 -10.26 -12.96 -4.21
N GLN A 75 -9.35 -13.16 -3.24
CA GLN A 75 -9.69 -13.82 -1.99
C GLN A 75 -10.64 -12.99 -1.13
N SER A 76 -10.65 -11.65 -1.29
CA SER A 76 -11.47 -10.76 -0.48
C SER A 76 -12.98 -11.09 -0.57
N PHE A 77 -13.44 -11.55 -1.74
CA PHE A 77 -14.83 -11.92 -1.99
C PHE A 77 -15.28 -13.17 -1.23
N LYS A 78 -14.34 -13.98 -0.72
CA LYS A 78 -14.64 -15.20 0.04
C LYS A 78 -14.94 -14.92 1.52
N PHE A 79 -14.68 -13.71 2.01
CA PHE A 79 -14.95 -13.37 3.40
C PHE A 79 -16.41 -12.96 3.58
N SER A 80 -17.14 -13.76 4.37
CA SER A 80 -18.56 -13.50 4.67
C SER A 80 -18.78 -12.49 5.80
N SER A 81 -17.75 -12.13 6.56
CA SER A 81 -17.87 -11.17 7.67
C SER A 81 -16.91 -9.98 7.54
N PRO A 82 -17.35 -8.77 7.89
CA PRO A 82 -16.50 -7.58 7.91
C PRO A 82 -15.23 -7.74 8.76
N GLU A 83 -15.34 -8.41 9.91
CA GLU A 83 -14.22 -8.61 10.84
C GLU A 83 -13.13 -9.47 10.21
N LYS A 84 -13.51 -10.55 9.51
CA LYS A 84 -12.55 -11.42 8.82
C LYS A 84 -11.83 -10.68 7.69
N LEU A 85 -12.56 -9.86 6.93
CA LEU A 85 -11.95 -9.05 5.86
C LEU A 85 -11.02 -7.96 6.43
N ALA A 86 -11.36 -7.34 7.56
CA ALA A 86 -10.50 -6.39 8.25
C ALA A 86 -9.23 -7.06 8.80
N ASN A 87 -9.35 -8.25 9.40
CA ASN A 87 -8.22 -9.04 9.88
C ASN A 87 -7.31 -9.47 8.73
N PHE A 88 -7.88 -9.93 7.61
CA PHE A 88 -7.14 -10.24 6.39
C PHE A 88 -6.37 -9.03 5.87
N PHE A 89 -6.99 -7.86 5.84
CA PHE A 89 -6.32 -6.62 5.45
C PHE A 89 -5.12 -6.31 6.36
N ASN A 90 -5.31 -6.38 7.70
CA ASN A 90 -4.23 -6.14 8.66
C ASN A 90 -3.08 -7.15 8.53
N TYR A 91 -3.41 -8.41 8.26
CA TYR A 91 -2.41 -9.44 7.99
C TYR A 91 -1.64 -9.15 6.69
N LEU A 92 -2.33 -8.78 5.61
CA LEU A 92 -1.72 -8.44 4.33
C LEU A 92 -0.72 -7.30 4.43
N ILE A 93 -1.09 -6.23 5.15
CA ILE A 93 -0.22 -5.06 5.34
C ILE A 93 0.82 -5.26 6.47
N GLY A 94 0.78 -6.41 7.16
CA GLY A 94 1.73 -6.75 8.20
C GLY A 94 3.16 -6.74 7.66
N LYS A 95 4.12 -6.45 8.54
CA LYS A 95 5.53 -6.34 8.14
C LYS A 95 6.05 -7.70 7.66
N LYS A 96 6.43 -7.78 6.38
CA LYS A 96 7.20 -8.86 5.78
C LYS A 96 8.61 -8.33 5.46
N GLU A 97 9.63 -9.17 5.60
CA GLU A 97 10.98 -8.87 5.11
C GLU A 97 10.96 -8.91 3.57
N SER A 98 10.84 -7.74 2.93
CA SER A 98 10.71 -7.57 1.47
C SER A 98 11.08 -6.14 1.09
N VAL A 99 11.51 -5.90 -0.14
CA VAL A 99 11.73 -4.53 -0.67
C VAL A 99 10.43 -3.73 -0.85
N VAL A 100 9.28 -4.39 -0.72
CA VAL A 100 7.96 -3.73 -0.72
C VAL A 100 7.33 -3.86 0.66
N HIS A 101 6.91 -2.72 1.21
CA HIS A 101 6.28 -2.61 2.51
C HIS A 101 4.98 -1.82 2.44
N PHE A 102 4.21 -1.89 3.53
CA PHE A 102 2.98 -1.13 3.70
C PHE A 102 3.14 -0.11 4.83
N SER A 103 2.49 1.04 4.72
CA SER A 103 2.33 1.93 5.87
C SER A 103 1.40 1.30 6.92
N PRO A 104 1.39 1.79 8.16
CA PRO A 104 0.33 1.45 9.11
C PRO A 104 -1.06 1.70 8.51
N ALA A 105 -2.05 0.89 8.89
CA ALA A 105 -3.44 1.09 8.51
C ALA A 105 -3.92 2.47 8.96
N LYS A 106 -4.62 3.17 8.08
CA LYS A 106 -5.26 4.45 8.36
C LYS A 106 -6.73 4.37 8.03
N LEU A 107 -7.54 5.11 8.77
CA LEU A 107 -8.99 5.17 8.56
C LEU A 107 -9.33 6.32 7.60
N LEU A 108 -10.25 6.06 6.69
CA LEU A 108 -10.78 7.04 5.76
C LEU A 108 -12.27 6.85 5.53
N TRP A 109 -13.00 7.92 5.30
CA TRP A 109 -14.39 7.83 4.86
C TRP A 109 -14.48 7.63 3.33
N LEU A 110 -15.29 6.67 2.88
CA LEU A 110 -15.44 6.33 1.45
C LEU A 110 -15.69 7.54 0.54
N ARG A 111 -16.46 8.54 1.02
CA ARG A 111 -16.75 9.78 0.27
C ARG A 111 -15.49 10.60 -0.05
N ILE A 112 -14.44 10.48 0.77
CA ILE A 112 -13.16 11.18 0.63
C ILE A 112 -12.21 10.38 -0.27
N LEU A 113 -12.44 9.08 -0.47
CA LEU A 113 -11.57 8.18 -1.24
C LEU A 113 -11.29 8.70 -2.66
N ARG A 114 -12.34 9.13 -3.38
CA ARG A 114 -12.20 9.66 -4.75
C ARG A 114 -11.26 10.87 -4.84
N LYS A 115 -11.15 11.67 -3.77
CA LYS A 115 -10.24 12.84 -3.70
C LYS A 115 -8.82 12.49 -3.27
N LEU A 116 -8.61 11.32 -2.64
CA LEU A 116 -7.30 10.91 -2.11
C LEU A 116 -6.51 10.04 -3.08
N LEU A 117 -7.17 9.20 -3.88
CA LEU A 117 -6.52 8.40 -4.91
C LEU A 117 -5.73 9.27 -5.91
N SER A 118 -6.22 10.47 -6.20
CA SER A 118 -5.51 11.45 -7.04
C SER A 118 -4.32 12.15 -6.36
N ARG A 119 -4.22 12.14 -5.02
CA ARG A 119 -3.13 12.79 -4.26
C ARG A 119 -2.03 11.82 -3.81
N PHE A 120 -2.33 10.53 -3.60
CA PHE A 120 -1.34 9.55 -3.10
C PHE A 120 -0.33 9.06 -4.15
N LEU A 121 -0.53 9.37 -5.44
CA LEU A 121 0.43 9.10 -6.52
C LEU A 121 1.64 10.07 -6.53
N ILE A 122 1.68 11.06 -5.64
CA ILE A 122 2.84 11.94 -5.48
C ILE A 122 3.88 11.20 -4.64
N ILE A 123 4.98 10.79 -5.29
CA ILE A 123 6.17 10.33 -4.57
C ILE A 123 6.61 11.48 -3.67
N ARG A 124 6.44 11.30 -2.37
CA ARG A 124 7.13 12.09 -1.36
C ARG A 124 8.29 11.26 -0.86
N LYS A 125 9.51 11.81 -0.95
CA LYS A 125 10.62 11.37 -0.12
C LYS A 125 10.13 11.49 1.33
N SER A 126 9.98 10.36 1.99
CA SER A 126 9.60 10.34 3.39
C SER A 126 10.63 9.49 4.10
N PHE A 127 11.30 10.11 5.07
CA PHE A 127 12.16 9.39 6.01
C PHE A 127 11.28 8.74 7.07
N ARG A 128 11.68 7.57 7.57
CA ARG A 128 11.02 6.93 8.70
C ARG A 128 11.55 7.59 9.98
N SER A 129 11.05 8.77 10.35
CA SER A 129 11.41 9.38 11.63
C SER A 129 11.09 8.41 12.76
N ASN A 130 12.12 7.99 13.48
CA ASN A 130 12.06 7.08 14.61
C ASN A 130 11.30 7.75 15.77
N GLU A 131 9.98 7.56 15.85
CA GLU A 131 9.26 7.74 17.12
C GLU A 131 9.55 6.51 17.99
N ARG A 132 10.62 6.62 18.78
CA ARG A 132 10.71 6.10 20.15
C ARG A 132 11.92 6.74 20.85
N VAL A 133 11.68 7.92 21.43
CA VAL A 133 12.35 8.35 22.66
C VAL A 133 11.25 8.53 23.70
N ALA A 134 11.15 7.55 24.59
CA ALA A 134 10.71 7.63 25.99
C ALA A 134 10.54 6.20 26.51
#